data_AF-B1FQ55-F1
#
_entry.id   AF-B1FQ55-F1
#
_cell.length_a   1.000
_cell.length_b   1.000
_cell.length_c   1.000
_cell.angle_alpha   90.00
_cell.angle_beta   90.00
_cell.angle_gamma   90.00
#
_symmetry.space_group_name_H-M   'P 1'
#
loop_
_entity.id
_entity.type
_entity.pdbx_description
1 polymer ?
#
loop_
_entity_poly.entity_id
_entity_poly.type
_entity_poly.pdbx_seq_one_letter_code
_entity_poly.pdbx_strand_id
1 'polypeptide(L)'
;MSSSQAHHAKARSSRKALKLDDITIVDPAVLKRAVGAMAFGNAMEWFDFGVYSYIAVTLGKVFFPSSSPSAQLLATFGTFAAAFLVRPLGGMVFGPLGDRIGRQRVLAATMIMMAVGTFAIGLIPSYASIGIMAPVLLLVARLVQGFSTGGEYGGAATFIAEFATDRRRGFMGSFLEFGTLIGYTLGAATVAVLTATLSQEALLSWGWRVPFFIAGPLGLVGLYVRLKLEETPAFKKEAESREADERARPKQSFGTLLVEQWKPLLQCVGLVLIFNVTDYMALSYLPNYLSATLHFNETHGLFMVLIVMVLMMPMTLYAGHLSDRVGRKPVMMAGCVGLLVLSVPALLLIRTGGMLPVFGGMLIYGTLLSTFTGVMPSALPALFPTRIRYGALAIGFNVSVSLFGGTTPLVTAWLVDRTGDLMMPAYYLMGASFIGIVSVLALRETARRPLPGSAPCVASRAEAQDLIRRGTDEGRVRDRKFTPVGERA
;
A
#
# COMPACT_ATOMS: atom_id res chain seq x y z
N MET A 1 53.74 22.28 11.07
CA MET A 1 52.70 22.17 10.02
C MET A 1 51.99 20.84 10.22
N SER A 2 50.70 20.91 10.52
CA SER A 2 49.94 19.94 11.29
C SER A 2 49.48 18.72 10.49
N SER A 3 49.49 17.56 11.16
CA SER A 3 48.92 16.26 10.86
C SER A 3 47.42 16.23 10.47
N SER A 4 46.78 17.40 10.32
CA SER A 4 45.39 17.58 9.90
C SER A 4 45.16 17.44 8.39
N GLN A 5 46.19 17.48 7.54
CA GLN A 5 46.03 17.38 6.08
C GLN A 5 46.04 15.94 5.54
N ALA A 6 46.52 14.96 6.32
CA ALA A 6 46.55 13.55 5.89
C ALA A 6 45.18 12.83 6.02
N HIS A 7 44.28 13.32 6.89
CA HIS A 7 42.96 12.69 7.10
C HIS A 7 41.89 13.13 6.10
N HIS A 8 42.05 14.26 5.41
CA HIS A 8 41.10 14.71 4.39
C HIS A 8 41.36 14.11 2.99
N ALA A 9 42.49 13.41 2.79
CA ALA A 9 42.81 12.77 1.51
C ALA A 9 42.13 11.39 1.31
N LYS A 10 41.53 10.78 2.34
CA LYS A 10 41.01 9.41 2.29
C LYS A 10 39.50 9.27 2.05
N ALA A 11 38.79 10.39 1.84
CA ALA A 11 37.34 10.42 1.56
C ALA A 11 36.98 10.79 0.10
N ARG A 12 37.92 10.69 -0.84
CA ARG A 12 37.61 10.71 -2.28
C ARG A 12 37.29 9.28 -2.73
N SER A 13 36.03 8.89 -2.56
CA SER A 13 35.47 7.68 -3.16
C SER A 13 35.64 7.74 -4.69
N SER A 14 36.72 7.16 -5.20
CA SER A 14 36.78 6.61 -6.55
C SER A 14 35.54 5.72 -6.73
N ARG A 15 34.55 6.19 -7.49
CA ARG A 15 33.49 5.31 -7.99
C ARG A 15 34.19 4.34 -8.92
N LYS A 16 34.47 3.13 -8.42
CA LYS A 16 35.00 2.00 -9.20
C LYS A 16 34.24 1.94 -10.54
N ALA A 17 34.94 1.82 -11.65
CA ALA A 17 34.31 1.68 -12.96
C ALA A 17 33.35 0.48 -12.93
N LEU A 18 32.07 0.72 -13.22
CA LEU A 18 31.02 -0.31 -13.25
C LEU A 18 31.40 -1.40 -14.25
N LYS A 19 31.52 -2.64 -13.78
CA LYS A 19 31.69 -3.81 -14.64
C LYS A 19 30.34 -4.46 -14.93
N LEU A 20 30.30 -5.31 -15.96
CA LEU A 20 29.06 -6.02 -16.34
C LEU A 20 28.56 -6.96 -15.23
N ASP A 21 29.49 -7.52 -14.44
CA ASP A 21 29.20 -8.37 -13.29
C ASP A 21 28.63 -7.60 -12.10
N ASP A 22 28.78 -6.27 -12.08
CA ASP A 22 28.23 -5.38 -11.06
C ASP A 22 26.79 -4.91 -11.40
N ILE A 23 26.19 -5.39 -12.49
CA ILE A 23 24.86 -4.99 -12.98
C ILE A 23 23.91 -6.19 -12.95
N THR A 24 22.79 -6.04 -12.26
CA THR A 24 21.75 -7.07 -12.25
C THR A 24 20.91 -6.96 -13.53
N ILE A 25 20.82 -8.06 -14.29
CA ILE A 25 19.98 -8.16 -15.49
C ILE A 25 18.76 -9.01 -15.16
N VAL A 26 17.57 -8.42 -15.27
CA VAL A 26 16.31 -9.10 -14.93
C VAL A 26 15.63 -9.61 -16.19
N ASP A 27 15.16 -10.86 -16.14
CA ASP A 27 14.30 -11.43 -17.19
C ASP A 27 12.90 -10.78 -17.16
N PRO A 28 12.47 -10.10 -18.24
CA PRO A 28 11.17 -9.45 -18.31
C PRO A 28 9.98 -10.40 -18.14
N ALA A 29 10.08 -11.65 -18.57
CA ALA A 29 8.99 -12.63 -18.46
C ALA A 29 8.81 -13.09 -17.00
N VAL A 30 9.92 -13.31 -16.31
CA VAL A 30 9.93 -13.63 -14.87
C VAL A 30 9.36 -12.47 -14.06
N LEU A 31 9.80 -11.23 -14.35
CA LEU A 31 9.30 -10.03 -13.69
C LEU A 31 7.78 -9.85 -13.87
N LYS A 32 7.25 -10.00 -15.08
CA LYS A 32 5.81 -9.88 -15.34
C LYS A 32 4.98 -10.92 -14.58
N ARG A 33 5.45 -12.18 -14.55
CA ARG A 33 4.81 -13.24 -13.77
C ARG A 33 4.84 -12.93 -12.28
N ALA A 34 5.96 -12.42 -11.78
CA ALA A 34 6.11 -12.02 -10.38
C ALA A 34 5.14 -10.90 -9.99
N VAL A 35 5.14 -9.81 -10.75
CA VAL A 35 4.28 -8.66 -10.54
C VAL A 35 2.81 -9.06 -10.60
N GLY A 36 2.43 -9.91 -11.56
CA GLY A 36 1.07 -10.42 -11.68
C GLY A 36 0.62 -11.24 -10.47
N ALA A 37 1.49 -12.11 -9.94
CA ALA A 37 1.20 -12.90 -8.75
C ALA A 37 1.11 -12.05 -7.48
N MET A 38 1.98 -11.03 -7.33
CA MET A 38 1.89 -10.09 -6.20
C MET A 38 0.63 -9.22 -6.27
N ALA A 39 0.29 -8.72 -7.47
CA ALA A 39 -0.94 -7.97 -7.71
C ALA A 39 -2.19 -8.82 -7.41
N PHE A 40 -2.21 -10.08 -7.84
CA PHE A 40 -3.30 -11.00 -7.55
C PHE A 40 -3.42 -11.28 -6.05
N GLY A 41 -2.29 -11.57 -5.37
CA GLY A 41 -2.25 -11.75 -3.92
C GLY A 41 -2.87 -10.57 -3.17
N ASN A 42 -2.46 -9.36 -3.56
CA ASN A 42 -2.97 -8.12 -3.00
C ASN A 42 -4.47 -7.91 -3.32
N ALA A 43 -4.93 -8.24 -4.54
CA ALA A 43 -6.35 -8.14 -4.90
C ALA A 43 -7.26 -8.98 -4.00
N MET A 44 -6.82 -10.17 -3.59
CA MET A 44 -7.59 -11.01 -2.68
C MET A 44 -7.65 -10.45 -1.26
N GLU A 45 -6.54 -9.90 -0.77
CA GLU A 45 -6.51 -9.24 0.54
C GLU A 45 -7.52 -8.09 0.56
N TRP A 46 -7.46 -7.23 -0.45
CA TRP A 46 -8.35 -6.06 -0.55
C TRP A 46 -9.80 -6.40 -0.93
N PHE A 47 -10.07 -7.59 -1.45
CA PHE A 47 -11.44 -8.08 -1.64
C PHE A 47 -12.19 -8.17 -0.31
N ASP A 48 -11.60 -8.81 0.71
CA ASP A 48 -12.23 -8.93 2.03
C ASP A 48 -12.39 -7.56 2.71
N PHE A 49 -11.34 -6.73 2.68
CA PHE A 49 -11.42 -5.36 3.19
C PHE A 49 -12.56 -4.57 2.54
N GLY A 50 -12.66 -4.63 1.21
CA GLY A 50 -13.75 -4.00 0.46
C GLY A 50 -15.11 -4.53 0.89
N VAL A 51 -15.31 -5.85 0.85
CA VAL A 51 -16.55 -6.50 1.28
C VAL A 51 -17.01 -6.00 2.65
N TYR A 52 -16.11 -5.99 3.64
CA TYR A 52 -16.44 -5.56 5.00
C TYR A 52 -16.86 -4.09 5.05
N SER A 53 -16.12 -3.19 4.38
CA SER A 53 -16.42 -1.75 4.35
C SER A 53 -17.76 -1.45 3.69
N TYR A 54 -18.11 -2.16 2.60
CA TYR A 54 -19.36 -1.93 1.88
C TYR A 54 -20.58 -2.55 2.55
N ILE A 55 -20.40 -3.64 3.30
CA ILE A 55 -21.49 -4.29 4.05
C ILE A 55 -21.56 -3.82 5.50
N ALA A 56 -20.77 -2.80 5.88
CA ALA A 56 -20.64 -2.31 7.25
C ALA A 56 -21.98 -1.91 7.88
N VAL A 57 -22.87 -1.23 7.13
CA VAL A 57 -24.20 -0.84 7.62
C VAL A 57 -25.04 -2.06 8.00
N THR A 58 -25.00 -3.11 7.17
CA THR A 58 -25.69 -4.38 7.43
C THR A 58 -25.09 -5.11 8.62
N LEU A 59 -23.75 -5.17 8.72
CA LEU A 59 -23.06 -5.75 9.88
C LEU A 59 -23.38 -5.02 11.17
N GLY A 60 -23.48 -3.69 11.14
CA GLY A 60 -23.92 -2.86 12.25
C GLY A 60 -25.26 -3.33 12.83
N LYS A 61 -26.24 -3.59 11.95
CA LYS A 61 -27.56 -4.09 12.34
C LYS A 61 -27.53 -5.54 12.86
N VAL A 62 -26.69 -6.40 12.28
CA VAL A 62 -26.61 -7.84 12.63
C VAL A 62 -25.87 -8.08 13.95
N PHE A 63 -24.80 -7.32 14.20
CA PHE A 63 -23.87 -7.53 15.32
C PHE A 63 -24.03 -6.52 16.47
N PHE A 64 -24.64 -5.36 16.22
CA PHE A 64 -24.81 -4.29 17.21
C PHE A 64 -26.25 -3.73 17.28
N PRO A 65 -27.32 -4.55 17.25
CA PRO A 65 -28.70 -4.08 17.07
C PRO A 65 -29.21 -3.15 18.19
N SER A 66 -28.66 -3.23 19.40
CA SER A 66 -29.09 -2.45 20.56
C SER A 66 -28.54 -1.02 20.63
N SER A 67 -27.76 -0.60 19.63
CA SER A 67 -27.14 0.73 19.57
C SER A 67 -27.86 1.65 18.58
N SER A 68 -27.73 2.97 18.76
CA SER A 68 -28.22 3.94 17.77
C SER A 68 -27.54 3.72 16.41
N PRO A 69 -28.15 4.12 15.26
CA PRO A 69 -27.56 3.92 13.94
C PRO A 69 -26.12 4.45 13.82
N SER A 70 -25.83 5.63 14.38
CA SER A 70 -24.46 6.18 14.42
C SER A 70 -23.53 5.30 15.25
N ALA A 71 -23.96 4.79 16.40
CA ALA A 71 -23.16 3.93 17.26
C ALA A 71 -22.90 2.55 16.62
N GLN A 72 -23.84 2.00 15.85
CA GLN A 72 -23.63 0.76 15.08
C GLN A 72 -22.52 0.92 14.04
N LEU A 73 -22.53 2.04 13.32
CA LEU A 73 -21.52 2.34 12.31
C LEU A 73 -20.15 2.58 12.96
N LEU A 74 -20.10 3.35 14.05
CA LEU A 74 -18.87 3.59 14.81
C LEU A 74 -18.31 2.28 15.41
N ALA A 75 -19.15 1.37 15.91
CA ALA A 75 -18.70 0.08 16.43
C ALA A 75 -18.14 -0.83 15.32
N THR A 76 -18.77 -0.82 14.14
CA THR A 76 -18.29 -1.57 12.97
C THR A 76 -16.95 -1.04 12.48
N PHE A 77 -16.81 0.29 12.35
CA PHE A 77 -15.51 0.90 12.03
C PHE A 77 -14.49 0.77 13.16
N GLY A 78 -14.91 0.71 14.42
CA GLY A 78 -14.04 0.44 15.56
C GLY A 78 -13.45 -0.97 15.48
N THR A 79 -14.27 -1.95 15.13
CA THR A 79 -13.84 -3.34 14.89
C THR A 79 -12.87 -3.41 13.70
N PHE A 80 -13.15 -2.66 12.64
CA PHE A 80 -12.26 -2.50 11.49
C PHE A 80 -10.91 -1.90 11.91
N ALA A 81 -10.92 -0.78 12.63
CA ALA A 81 -9.73 -0.09 13.11
C ALA A 81 -8.89 -0.96 14.05
N ALA A 82 -9.53 -1.78 14.89
CA ALA A 82 -8.85 -2.70 15.79
C ALA A 82 -7.99 -3.73 15.04
N ALA A 83 -8.44 -4.21 13.87
CA ALA A 83 -7.64 -5.08 13.00
C ALA A 83 -6.33 -4.40 12.56
N PHE A 84 -6.36 -3.09 12.28
CA PHE A 84 -5.16 -2.38 11.89
C PHE A 84 -4.16 -2.24 13.04
N LEU A 85 -4.61 -2.04 14.27
CA LEU A 85 -3.73 -1.89 15.44
C LEU A 85 -2.81 -3.11 15.69
N VAL A 86 -3.23 -4.30 15.27
CA VAL A 86 -2.43 -5.52 15.41
C VAL A 86 -1.52 -5.82 14.20
N ARG A 87 -1.65 -5.08 13.09
CA ARG A 87 -0.76 -5.24 11.92
C ARG A 87 0.74 -5.05 12.24
N PRO A 88 1.16 -4.02 13.00
CA PRO A 88 2.56 -3.87 13.38
C PRO A 88 3.07 -5.08 14.18
N LEU A 89 2.24 -5.63 15.06
CA LEU A 89 2.57 -6.84 15.83
C LEU A 89 2.79 -8.03 14.92
N GLY A 90 1.91 -8.20 13.91
CA GLY A 90 2.04 -9.19 12.85
C GLY A 90 3.39 -9.13 12.15
N GLY A 91 3.76 -7.94 11.65
CA GLY A 91 5.04 -7.74 10.98
C GLY A 91 6.25 -8.04 11.88
N MET A 92 6.19 -7.67 13.17
CA MET A 92 7.24 -7.96 14.13
C MET A 92 7.38 -9.45 14.49
N VAL A 93 6.30 -10.22 14.43
CA VAL A 93 6.32 -11.67 14.71
C VAL A 93 6.71 -12.48 13.47
N PHE A 94 6.05 -12.23 12.34
CA PHE A 94 6.25 -13.02 11.12
C PHE A 94 7.61 -12.79 10.47
N GLY A 95 8.22 -11.61 10.64
CA GLY A 95 9.58 -11.34 10.12
C GLY A 95 10.63 -12.30 10.68
N PRO A 96 10.94 -12.27 12.00
CA PRO A 96 11.92 -13.16 12.62
C PRO A 96 11.54 -14.65 12.51
N LEU A 97 10.24 -14.96 12.47
CA LEU A 97 9.78 -16.33 12.27
C LEU A 97 10.14 -16.82 10.87
N GLY A 98 9.98 -15.98 9.83
CA GLY A 98 10.37 -16.28 8.45
C GLY A 98 11.85 -16.62 8.33
N ASP A 99 12.72 -15.92 9.06
CA ASP A 99 14.15 -16.18 9.06
C ASP A 99 14.52 -17.51 9.77
N ARG A 100 13.66 -18.04 10.65
CA ARG A 100 13.89 -19.31 11.39
C ARG A 100 13.33 -20.54 10.67
N ILE A 101 12.10 -20.45 10.16
CA ILE A 101 11.37 -21.61 9.60
C ILE A 101 11.22 -21.55 8.07
N GLY A 102 11.69 -20.48 7.44
CA GLY A 102 11.62 -20.23 6.00
C GLY A 102 10.51 -19.25 5.63
N ARG A 103 10.85 -18.24 4.81
CA ARG A 103 9.95 -17.15 4.41
C ARG A 103 8.70 -17.66 3.69
N GLN A 104 8.86 -18.61 2.77
CA GLN A 104 7.76 -19.23 2.04
C GLN A 104 6.71 -19.87 2.96
N ARG A 105 7.14 -20.58 4.02
CA ARG A 105 6.21 -21.22 4.96
C ARG A 105 5.43 -20.21 5.78
N VAL A 106 6.09 -19.12 6.18
CA VAL A 106 5.43 -18.05 6.93
C VAL A 106 4.44 -17.29 6.05
N LEU A 107 4.80 -16.97 4.81
CA LEU A 107 3.88 -16.31 3.85
C LEU A 107 2.66 -17.18 3.52
N ALA A 108 2.85 -18.49 3.39
CA ALA A 108 1.72 -19.41 3.23
C ALA A 108 0.82 -19.44 4.47
N ALA A 109 1.42 -19.46 5.67
CA ALA A 109 0.69 -19.47 6.93
C ALA A 109 -0.12 -18.18 7.15
N THR A 110 0.42 -17.01 6.80
CA THR A 110 -0.32 -15.73 6.86
C THR A 110 -1.50 -15.77 5.90
N MET A 111 -1.31 -16.17 4.65
CA MET A 111 -2.43 -16.28 3.70
C MET A 111 -3.56 -17.21 4.17
N ILE A 112 -3.20 -18.37 4.73
CA ILE A 112 -4.18 -19.31 5.29
C ILE A 112 -4.90 -18.67 6.48
N MET A 113 -4.16 -18.04 7.39
CA MET A 113 -4.70 -17.36 8.57
C MET A 113 -5.70 -16.27 8.18
N MET A 114 -5.38 -15.47 7.16
CA MET A 114 -6.27 -14.46 6.61
C MET A 114 -7.54 -15.09 6.03
N ALA A 115 -7.41 -16.07 5.13
CA ALA A 115 -8.54 -16.71 4.45
C ALA A 115 -9.48 -17.43 5.44
N VAL A 116 -8.92 -18.13 6.43
CA VAL A 116 -9.68 -18.78 7.51
C VAL A 116 -10.38 -17.73 8.36
N GLY A 117 -9.70 -16.62 8.71
CA GLY A 117 -10.30 -15.51 9.43
C GLY A 117 -11.50 -14.92 8.71
N THR A 118 -11.40 -14.70 7.40
CA THR A 118 -12.50 -14.16 6.58
C THR A 118 -13.66 -15.13 6.49
N PHE A 119 -13.36 -16.40 6.20
CA PHE A 119 -14.39 -17.43 6.11
C PHE A 119 -15.13 -17.62 7.44
N ALA A 120 -14.40 -17.55 8.56
CA ALA A 120 -14.97 -17.66 9.90
C ALA A 120 -16.00 -16.57 10.20
N ILE A 121 -15.84 -15.35 9.66
CA ILE A 121 -16.82 -14.25 9.83
C ILE A 121 -18.20 -14.66 9.29
N GLY A 122 -18.24 -15.36 8.15
CA GLY A 122 -19.50 -15.86 7.58
C GLY A 122 -20.19 -16.91 8.45
N LEU A 123 -19.46 -17.60 9.32
CA LEU A 123 -20.01 -18.62 10.23
C LEU A 123 -20.54 -18.05 11.55
N ILE A 124 -20.28 -16.78 11.86
CA ILE A 124 -20.65 -16.21 13.16
C ILE A 124 -22.19 -16.05 13.23
N PRO A 125 -22.85 -16.57 14.29
CA PRO A 125 -24.26 -16.31 14.54
C PRO A 125 -24.52 -14.83 14.84
N SER A 126 -25.74 -14.35 14.57
CA SER A 126 -26.12 -12.95 14.82
C SER A 126 -26.20 -12.63 16.32
N TYR A 127 -26.22 -11.34 16.65
CA TYR A 127 -26.40 -10.89 18.04
C TYR A 127 -27.70 -11.45 18.66
N ALA A 128 -28.76 -11.60 17.86
CA ALA A 128 -30.01 -12.20 18.33
C ALA A 128 -29.85 -13.65 18.80
N SER A 129 -28.85 -14.39 18.31
CA SER A 129 -28.64 -15.80 18.66
C SER A 129 -27.69 -15.99 19.85
N ILE A 130 -26.58 -15.25 19.90
CA ILE A 130 -25.50 -15.47 20.88
C ILE A 130 -25.13 -14.21 21.68
N GLY A 131 -25.92 -13.13 21.56
CA GLY A 131 -25.70 -11.88 22.26
C GLY A 131 -24.33 -11.26 21.96
N ILE A 132 -23.69 -10.73 23.02
CA ILE A 132 -22.40 -10.02 22.92
C ILE A 132 -21.24 -10.89 22.41
N MET A 133 -21.38 -12.21 22.39
CA MET A 133 -20.37 -13.09 21.80
C MET A 133 -20.25 -12.92 20.27
N ALA A 134 -21.31 -12.48 19.58
CA ALA A 134 -21.26 -12.23 18.14
C ALA A 134 -20.23 -11.13 17.77
N PRO A 135 -20.30 -9.90 18.33
CA PRO A 135 -19.31 -8.88 18.05
C PRO A 135 -17.92 -9.21 18.62
N VAL A 136 -17.81 -9.99 19.71
CA VAL A 136 -16.51 -10.45 20.23
C VAL A 136 -15.83 -11.42 19.26
N LEU A 137 -16.54 -12.41 18.73
CA LEU A 137 -16.01 -13.33 17.73
C LEU A 137 -15.64 -12.60 16.44
N LEU A 138 -16.46 -11.62 16.03
CA LEU A 138 -16.16 -10.77 14.88
C LEU A 138 -14.86 -10.00 15.08
N LEU A 139 -14.67 -9.42 16.27
CA LEU A 139 -13.44 -8.73 16.64
C LEU A 139 -12.24 -9.67 16.62
N VAL A 140 -12.35 -10.87 17.21
CA VAL A 140 -11.26 -11.86 17.21
C VAL A 140 -10.87 -12.26 15.79
N ALA A 141 -11.85 -12.57 14.93
CA ALA A 141 -11.59 -12.89 13.52
C ALA A 141 -10.85 -11.74 12.82
N ARG A 142 -11.29 -10.49 13.06
CA ARG A 142 -10.65 -9.28 12.50
C ARG A 142 -9.23 -9.06 13.04
N LEU A 143 -8.98 -9.31 14.31
CA LEU A 143 -7.64 -9.24 14.88
C LEU A 143 -6.69 -10.28 14.26
N VAL A 144 -7.18 -11.50 14.02
CA VAL A 144 -6.40 -12.54 13.33
C VAL A 144 -6.03 -12.13 11.90
N GLN A 145 -6.98 -11.56 11.15
CA GLN A 145 -6.74 -11.05 9.79
C GLN A 145 -5.76 -9.87 9.78
N GLY A 146 -5.95 -8.92 10.70
CA GLY A 146 -5.06 -7.78 10.87
C GLY A 146 -3.64 -8.20 11.22
N PHE A 147 -3.49 -9.14 12.15
CA PHE A 147 -2.19 -9.70 12.52
C PHE A 147 -1.52 -10.37 11.32
N SER A 148 -2.25 -11.16 10.54
CA SER A 148 -1.73 -11.83 9.34
C SER A 148 -1.18 -10.87 8.28
N THR A 149 -1.88 -9.75 8.05
CA THR A 149 -1.57 -8.82 6.95
C THR A 149 -0.39 -7.88 7.22
N GLY A 150 0.17 -7.89 8.43
CA GLY A 150 1.26 -7.01 8.84
C GLY A 150 2.56 -7.13 8.02
N GLY A 151 2.84 -8.27 7.38
CA GLY A 151 4.07 -8.47 6.59
C GLY A 151 3.88 -8.42 5.07
N GLU A 152 2.62 -8.47 4.61
CA GLU A 152 2.24 -8.77 3.22
C GLU A 152 2.57 -7.62 2.27
N TYR A 153 2.02 -6.44 2.52
CA TYR A 153 2.18 -5.28 1.63
C TYR A 153 3.63 -4.81 1.50
N GLY A 154 4.33 -4.66 2.64
CA GLY A 154 5.74 -4.26 2.66
C GLY A 154 6.65 -5.26 1.93
N GLY A 155 6.33 -6.56 2.03
CA GLY A 155 7.02 -7.62 1.30
C GLY A 155 6.79 -7.53 -0.20
N ALA A 156 5.54 -7.40 -0.63
CA ALA A 156 5.17 -7.27 -2.03
C ALA A 156 5.79 -6.04 -2.70
N ALA A 157 5.71 -4.87 -2.05
CA ALA A 157 6.29 -3.64 -2.57
C ALA A 157 7.83 -3.72 -2.64
N THR A 158 8.48 -4.26 -1.61
CA THR A 158 9.94 -4.46 -1.60
C THR A 158 10.36 -5.42 -2.71
N PHE A 159 9.65 -6.54 -2.86
CA PHE A 159 9.91 -7.53 -3.89
C PHE A 159 9.81 -6.91 -5.29
N ILE A 160 8.69 -6.24 -5.61
CA ILE A 160 8.55 -5.59 -6.93
C ILE A 160 9.63 -4.53 -7.13
N ALA A 161 9.96 -3.74 -6.11
CA ALA A 161 10.96 -2.69 -6.22
C ALA A 161 12.38 -3.23 -6.49
N GLU A 162 12.73 -4.38 -5.92
CA GLU A 162 14.06 -4.99 -6.06
C GLU A 162 14.23 -5.81 -7.34
N PHE A 163 13.13 -6.32 -7.89
CA PHE A 163 13.14 -7.08 -9.15
C PHE A 163 12.79 -6.21 -10.36
N ALA A 164 12.16 -5.05 -10.16
CA ALA A 164 11.94 -4.12 -11.26
C ALA A 164 13.22 -3.38 -11.65
N THR A 165 13.32 -3.06 -12.94
CA THR A 165 14.42 -2.24 -13.45
C THR A 165 14.32 -0.80 -12.95
N ASP A 166 15.46 -0.12 -12.80
CA ASP A 166 15.50 1.23 -12.24
C ASP A 166 14.65 2.24 -13.04
N ARG A 167 14.50 2.01 -14.34
CA ARG A 167 13.70 2.83 -15.27
C ARG A 167 12.21 2.58 -15.23
N ARG A 168 11.74 1.38 -14.83
CA ARG A 168 10.32 0.99 -14.92
C ARG A 168 9.71 0.63 -13.55
N ARG A 169 10.41 0.95 -12.46
CA ARG A 169 10.01 0.58 -11.10
C ARG A 169 8.68 1.23 -10.70
N GLY A 170 8.36 2.44 -11.16
CA GLY A 170 7.07 3.09 -10.94
C GLY A 170 5.93 2.32 -11.61
N PHE A 171 6.06 2.06 -12.91
CA PHE A 171 5.05 1.33 -13.67
C PHE A 171 4.88 -0.13 -13.23
N MET A 172 5.96 -0.82 -12.84
CA MET A 172 5.84 -2.18 -12.30
C MET A 172 5.25 -2.18 -10.89
N GLY A 173 5.60 -1.19 -10.06
CA GLY A 173 5.06 -1.01 -8.72
C GLY A 173 3.56 -0.72 -8.72
N SER A 174 3.06 0.05 -9.68
CA SER A 174 1.63 0.42 -9.75
C SER A 174 0.69 -0.76 -10.01
N PHE A 175 1.19 -1.90 -10.51
CA PHE A 175 0.39 -3.13 -10.61
C PHE A 175 -0.02 -3.68 -9.23
N LEU A 176 0.74 -3.40 -8.18
CA LEU A 176 0.36 -3.79 -6.82
C LEU A 176 -0.98 -3.13 -6.46
N GLU A 177 -1.08 -1.81 -6.66
CA GLU A 177 -2.30 -1.05 -6.37
C GLU A 177 -3.41 -1.25 -7.42
N PHE A 178 -3.06 -1.58 -8.65
CA PHE A 178 -4.04 -2.10 -9.60
C PHE A 178 -4.73 -3.36 -9.04
N GLY A 179 -3.97 -4.24 -8.39
CA GLY A 179 -4.49 -5.35 -7.60
C GLY A 179 -5.43 -4.90 -6.48
N THR A 180 -5.02 -3.92 -5.66
CA THR A 180 -5.86 -3.30 -4.61
C THR A 180 -7.22 -2.88 -5.16
N LEU A 181 -7.23 -2.12 -6.25
CA LEU A 181 -8.44 -1.61 -6.88
C LEU A 181 -9.33 -2.71 -7.45
N ILE A 182 -8.75 -3.78 -8.03
CA ILE A 182 -9.51 -4.96 -8.45
C ILE A 182 -10.19 -5.60 -7.26
N GLY A 183 -9.46 -5.81 -6.16
CA GLY A 183 -9.99 -6.37 -4.92
C GLY A 183 -11.20 -5.59 -4.40
N TYR A 184 -11.02 -4.28 -4.21
CA TYR A 184 -12.10 -3.38 -3.78
C TYR A 184 -13.29 -3.39 -4.73
N THR A 185 -13.05 -3.37 -6.05
CA THR A 185 -14.10 -3.36 -7.07
C THR A 185 -14.89 -4.66 -7.05
N LEU A 186 -14.22 -5.81 -6.95
CA LEU A 186 -14.88 -7.12 -6.85
C LEU A 186 -15.67 -7.24 -5.55
N GLY A 187 -15.15 -6.72 -4.44
CA GLY A 187 -15.85 -6.69 -3.16
C GLY A 187 -17.11 -5.82 -3.22
N ALA A 188 -16.97 -4.59 -3.73
CA ALA A 188 -18.07 -3.66 -3.97
C ALA A 188 -19.13 -4.26 -4.91
N ALA A 189 -18.71 -4.88 -6.01
CA ALA A 189 -19.61 -5.47 -6.99
C ALA A 189 -20.39 -6.65 -6.39
N THR A 190 -19.72 -7.48 -5.58
CA THR A 190 -20.38 -8.58 -4.87
C THR A 190 -21.47 -8.06 -3.94
N VAL A 191 -21.15 -7.03 -3.13
CA VAL A 191 -22.14 -6.41 -2.24
C VAL A 191 -23.27 -5.74 -3.03
N ALA A 192 -22.94 -5.01 -4.10
CA ALA A 192 -23.94 -4.35 -4.95
C ALA A 192 -24.92 -5.35 -5.60
N VAL A 193 -24.42 -6.50 -6.09
CA VAL A 193 -25.28 -7.57 -6.64
C VAL A 193 -26.20 -8.13 -5.56
N LEU A 194 -25.69 -8.38 -4.35
CA LEU A 194 -26.51 -8.88 -3.25
C LEU A 194 -27.58 -7.88 -2.84
N THR A 195 -27.23 -6.60 -2.70
CA THR A 195 -28.19 -5.54 -2.35
C THR A 195 -29.23 -5.30 -3.45
N ALA A 196 -28.87 -5.50 -4.72
CA ALA A 196 -29.80 -5.34 -5.84
C ALA A 196 -30.74 -6.54 -6.03
N THR A 197 -30.34 -7.74 -5.61
CA THR A 197 -31.09 -8.99 -5.86
C THR A 197 -31.87 -9.48 -4.64
N LEU A 198 -31.44 -9.14 -3.42
CA LEU A 198 -32.05 -9.60 -2.18
C LEU A 198 -32.91 -8.50 -1.54
N SER A 199 -33.98 -8.91 -0.86
CA SER A 199 -34.72 -8.01 0.04
C SER A 199 -33.87 -7.66 1.26
N GLN A 200 -34.20 -6.55 1.93
CA GLN A 200 -33.48 -6.12 3.15
C GLN A 200 -33.51 -7.19 4.25
N GLU A 201 -34.62 -7.92 4.39
CA GLU A 201 -34.77 -9.03 5.34
C GLU A 201 -33.88 -10.22 4.97
N ALA A 202 -33.81 -10.58 3.68
CA ALA A 202 -32.93 -11.64 3.19
C ALA A 202 -31.45 -11.27 3.39
N LEU A 203 -31.10 -10.00 3.15
CA LEU A 203 -29.74 -9.50 3.34
C LEU A 203 -29.30 -9.56 4.81
N LEU A 204 -30.17 -9.17 5.75
CA LEU A 204 -29.90 -9.21 7.20
C LEU A 204 -29.91 -10.64 7.77
N SER A 205 -30.73 -11.53 7.23
CA SER A 205 -30.84 -12.90 7.72
C SER A 205 -29.68 -13.79 7.28
N TRP A 206 -29.35 -13.83 5.98
CA TRP A 206 -28.30 -14.71 5.44
C TRP A 206 -27.41 -14.08 4.37
N GLY A 207 -27.93 -13.13 3.59
CA GLY A 207 -27.23 -12.58 2.42
C GLY A 207 -25.86 -11.98 2.75
N TRP A 208 -25.71 -11.40 3.94
CA TRP A 208 -24.43 -10.83 4.38
C TRP A 208 -23.28 -11.84 4.53
N ARG A 209 -23.58 -13.15 4.64
CA ARG A 209 -22.55 -14.20 4.78
C ARG A 209 -21.89 -14.57 3.45
N VAL A 210 -22.60 -14.40 2.34
CA VAL A 210 -22.16 -14.84 1.01
C VAL A 210 -20.79 -14.28 0.61
N PRO A 211 -20.51 -12.98 0.76
CA PRO A 211 -19.21 -12.42 0.40
C PRO A 211 -18.04 -13.05 1.17
N PHE A 212 -18.25 -13.36 2.46
CA PHE A 212 -17.24 -13.98 3.32
C PHE A 212 -16.98 -15.44 2.93
N PHE A 213 -18.01 -16.15 2.46
CA PHE A 213 -17.83 -17.50 1.91
C PHE A 213 -17.11 -17.50 0.57
N ILE A 214 -17.30 -16.49 -0.27
CA ILE A 214 -16.56 -16.32 -1.54
C ILE A 214 -15.06 -16.06 -1.27
N ALA A 215 -14.75 -15.31 -0.20
CA ALA A 215 -13.37 -14.99 0.16
C ALA A 215 -12.52 -16.24 0.49
N GLY A 216 -13.12 -17.31 1.01
CA GLY A 216 -12.42 -18.56 1.34
C GLY A 216 -11.77 -19.23 0.11
N PRO A 217 -12.56 -19.65 -0.91
CA PRO A 217 -12.04 -20.16 -2.17
C PRO A 217 -11.10 -19.18 -2.86
N LEU A 218 -11.40 -17.88 -2.83
CA LEU A 218 -10.53 -16.86 -3.41
C LEU A 218 -9.15 -16.91 -2.75
N GLY A 219 -9.09 -16.91 -1.42
CA GLY A 219 -7.85 -17.03 -0.64
C GLY A 219 -7.05 -18.30 -0.96
N LEU A 220 -7.72 -19.45 -1.17
CA LEU A 220 -7.05 -20.69 -1.60
C LEU A 220 -6.43 -20.56 -2.99
N VAL A 221 -7.11 -19.90 -3.94
CA VAL A 221 -6.58 -19.68 -5.29
C VAL A 221 -5.31 -18.85 -5.25
N GLY A 222 -5.25 -17.76 -4.50
CA GLY A 222 -4.01 -16.99 -4.49
C GLY A 222 -2.93 -17.54 -3.55
N LEU A 223 -3.27 -18.35 -2.56
CA LEU A 223 -2.28 -19.21 -1.90
C LEU A 223 -1.59 -20.11 -2.95
N TYR A 224 -2.37 -20.76 -3.82
CA TYR A 224 -1.82 -21.57 -4.91
C TYR A 224 -0.94 -20.76 -5.87
N VAL A 225 -1.42 -19.59 -6.33
CA VAL A 225 -0.66 -18.72 -7.23
C VAL A 225 0.66 -18.29 -6.61
N ARG A 226 0.67 -17.93 -5.32
CA ARG A 226 1.88 -17.46 -4.63
C ARG A 226 2.88 -18.58 -4.37
N LEU A 227 2.41 -19.74 -3.90
CA LEU A 227 3.27 -20.92 -3.70
C LEU A 227 3.96 -21.33 -5.00
N LYS A 228 3.20 -21.37 -6.11
CA LYS A 228 3.73 -21.77 -7.41
C LYS A 228 4.74 -20.76 -7.98
N LEU A 229 4.59 -19.48 -7.67
CA LEU A 229 5.56 -18.45 -8.06
C LEU A 229 6.89 -18.65 -7.33
N GLU A 230 6.83 -18.79 -6.00
CA GLU A 230 8.00 -18.98 -5.14
C GLU A 230 8.74 -20.30 -5.43
N GLU A 231 8.03 -21.31 -5.96
CA GLU A 231 8.63 -22.59 -6.35
C GLU A 231 9.48 -22.54 -7.63
N THR A 232 9.34 -21.51 -8.47
CA THR A 232 10.05 -21.49 -9.75
C THR A 232 11.57 -21.44 -9.56
N PRO A 233 12.37 -22.20 -10.34
CA PRO A 233 13.83 -22.33 -10.12
C PRO A 233 14.59 -21.00 -10.14
N ALA A 234 14.12 -20.04 -10.94
CA ALA A 234 14.68 -18.70 -11.00
C ALA A 234 14.46 -17.92 -9.68
N PHE A 235 13.31 -18.09 -9.04
CA PHE A 235 12.98 -17.42 -7.78
C PHE A 235 13.70 -18.07 -6.60
N LYS A 236 13.78 -19.40 -6.57
CA LYS A 236 14.56 -20.11 -5.55
C LYS A 236 16.02 -19.70 -5.58
N LYS A 237 16.66 -19.68 -6.74
CA LYS A 237 18.08 -19.31 -6.86
C LYS A 237 18.37 -17.87 -6.42
N GLU A 238 17.49 -16.94 -6.76
CA GLU A 238 17.62 -15.53 -6.39
C GLU A 238 17.26 -15.28 -4.91
N ALA A 239 16.30 -16.03 -4.37
CA ALA A 239 15.95 -15.98 -2.95
C ALA A 239 17.06 -16.61 -2.08
N GLU A 240 17.59 -17.77 -2.48
CA GLU A 240 18.68 -18.47 -1.80
C GLU A 240 19.98 -17.66 -1.81
N SER A 241 20.31 -17.00 -2.93
CA SER A 241 21.49 -16.11 -2.99
C SER A 241 21.37 -14.92 -2.05
N ARG A 242 20.19 -14.30 -1.99
CA ARG A 242 19.90 -13.19 -1.07
C ARG A 242 19.85 -13.62 0.39
N GLU A 243 19.27 -14.79 0.68
CA GLU A 243 19.27 -15.35 2.02
C GLU A 243 20.68 -15.72 2.50
N ALA A 244 21.52 -16.27 1.62
CA ALA A 244 22.91 -16.56 1.92
C ALA A 244 23.70 -15.28 2.23
N ASP A 245 23.50 -14.22 1.44
CA ASP A 245 24.08 -12.90 1.66
C ASP A 245 23.59 -12.25 2.97
N GLU A 246 22.33 -12.43 3.35
CA GLU A 246 21.78 -11.96 4.62
C GLU A 246 22.33 -12.75 5.82
N ARG A 247 22.43 -14.08 5.72
CA ARG A 247 22.99 -14.94 6.79
C ARG A 247 24.49 -14.72 7.01
N ALA A 248 25.23 -14.37 5.96
CA ALA A 248 26.66 -14.08 6.03
C ALA A 248 26.98 -12.73 6.70
N ARG A 249 25.99 -11.83 6.86
CA ARG A 249 26.19 -10.51 7.47
C ARG A 249 25.98 -10.57 8.98
N PRO A 250 26.77 -9.83 9.78
CA PRO A 250 26.63 -9.83 11.23
C PRO A 250 25.23 -9.34 11.63
N LYS A 251 24.55 -10.12 12.49
CA LYS A 251 23.26 -9.78 13.08
C LYS A 251 23.41 -8.56 13.98
N GLN A 252 23.33 -7.36 13.42
CA GLN A 252 23.16 -6.15 14.23
C GLN A 252 21.74 -6.14 14.81
N SER A 253 21.59 -5.58 16.01
CA SER A 253 20.29 -5.50 16.67
C SER A 253 19.33 -4.70 15.78
N PHE A 254 18.22 -5.33 15.40
CA PHE A 254 17.18 -4.71 14.58
C PHE A 254 16.67 -3.40 15.22
N GLY A 255 16.65 -3.34 16.56
CA GLY A 255 16.31 -2.13 17.31
C GLY A 255 17.30 -0.97 17.12
N THR A 256 18.61 -1.24 17.10
CA THR A 256 19.62 -0.18 16.90
C THR A 256 19.57 0.38 15.48
N LEU A 257 19.31 -0.47 14.49
CA LEU A 257 19.13 -0.04 13.09
C LEU A 257 17.87 0.80 12.90
N LEU A 258 16.79 0.50 13.63
CA LEU A 258 15.57 1.31 13.60
C LEU A 258 15.81 2.71 14.19
N VAL A 259 16.55 2.79 15.29
CA VAL A 259 16.94 4.05 15.93
C VAL A 259 17.83 4.88 15.00
N GLU A 260 18.78 4.25 14.29
CA GLU A 260 19.62 4.95 13.30
C GLU A 260 18.83 5.49 12.10
N GLN A 261 17.67 4.88 11.79
CA GLN A 261 16.87 5.16 10.60
C GLN A 261 15.54 5.84 10.93
N TRP A 262 15.45 6.47 12.11
CA TRP A 262 14.25 7.17 12.57
C TRP A 262 13.80 8.29 11.61
N LYS A 263 14.73 8.95 10.91
CA LYS A 263 14.42 9.99 9.92
C LYS A 263 13.72 9.41 8.68
N PRO A 264 14.29 8.41 7.96
CA PRO A 264 13.57 7.69 6.91
C PRO A 264 12.25 7.07 7.37
N LEU A 265 12.18 6.59 8.61
CA LEU A 265 10.95 6.02 9.16
C LEU A 265 9.87 7.08 9.35
N LEU A 266 10.20 8.25 9.89
CA LEU A 266 9.27 9.38 10.00
C LEU A 266 8.80 9.87 8.62
N GLN A 267 9.72 9.92 7.64
CA GLN A 267 9.37 10.24 6.25
C GLN A 267 8.43 9.20 5.65
N CYS A 268 8.69 7.91 5.88
CA CYS A 268 7.80 6.84 5.48
C CYS A 268 6.42 7.03 6.11
N VAL A 269 6.33 7.28 7.42
CA VAL A 269 5.05 7.49 8.11
C VAL A 269 4.28 8.65 7.50
N GLY A 270 4.92 9.79 7.23
CA GLY A 270 4.27 10.96 6.64
C GLY A 270 3.79 10.75 5.20
N LEU A 271 4.55 10.03 4.37
CA LEU A 271 4.13 9.65 3.01
C LEU A 271 2.98 8.64 3.04
N VAL A 272 3.06 7.67 3.95
CA VAL A 272 2.03 6.63 4.12
C VAL A 272 0.76 7.23 4.73
N LEU A 273 0.86 8.29 5.54
CA LEU A 273 -0.28 9.01 6.11
C LEU A 273 -1.13 9.62 5.00
N ILE A 274 -0.55 10.45 4.12
CA ILE A 274 -1.33 11.08 3.06
C ILE A 274 -1.94 10.05 2.11
N PHE A 275 -1.19 8.99 1.80
CA PHE A 275 -1.70 7.88 0.99
C PHE A 275 -2.91 7.22 1.64
N ASN A 276 -2.78 6.73 2.88
CA ASN A 276 -3.87 5.98 3.55
C ASN A 276 -5.06 6.86 3.90
N VAL A 277 -4.84 8.09 4.37
CA VAL A 277 -5.96 8.99 4.68
C VAL A 277 -6.78 9.24 3.43
N THR A 278 -6.13 9.48 2.29
CA THR A 278 -6.84 9.67 1.01
C THR A 278 -7.54 8.39 0.57
N ASP A 279 -6.87 7.24 0.68
CA ASP A 279 -7.41 5.94 0.27
C ASP A 279 -8.66 5.54 1.06
N TYR A 280 -8.58 5.49 2.39
CA TYR A 280 -9.73 5.12 3.22
C TYR A 280 -10.82 6.18 3.22
N MET A 281 -10.49 7.45 3.06
CA MET A 281 -11.50 8.50 2.90
C MET A 281 -12.31 8.27 1.61
N ALA A 282 -11.63 8.10 0.48
CA ALA A 282 -12.28 7.98 -0.82
C ALA A 282 -12.98 6.63 -1.01
N LEU A 283 -12.35 5.52 -0.60
CA LEU A 283 -12.79 4.17 -0.93
C LEU A 283 -13.63 3.51 0.18
N SER A 284 -13.49 3.93 1.45
CA SER A 284 -14.23 3.32 2.57
C SER A 284 -15.25 4.25 3.22
N TYR A 285 -14.87 5.50 3.54
CA TYR A 285 -15.75 6.44 4.23
C TYR A 285 -16.79 7.08 3.30
N LEU A 286 -16.35 7.60 2.15
CA LEU A 286 -17.22 8.37 1.24
C LEU A 286 -18.44 7.60 0.71
N PRO A 287 -18.34 6.29 0.37
CA PRO A 287 -19.51 5.49 0.00
C PRO A 287 -20.57 5.45 1.12
N ASN A 288 -20.14 5.30 2.36
CA ASN A 288 -21.01 5.30 3.54
C ASN A 288 -21.56 6.69 3.85
N TYR A 289 -20.77 7.75 3.62
CA TYR A 289 -21.21 9.13 3.79
C TYR A 289 -22.35 9.50 2.83
N LEU A 290 -22.30 9.02 1.58
CA LEU A 290 -23.39 9.20 0.61
C LEU A 290 -24.71 8.60 1.12
N SER A 291 -24.69 7.35 1.58
CA SER A 291 -25.91 6.65 1.99
C SER A 291 -26.40 7.07 3.39
N ALA A 292 -25.51 7.07 4.38
CA ALA A 292 -25.88 7.27 5.78
C ALA A 292 -26.10 8.75 6.14
N THR A 293 -25.37 9.69 5.51
CA THR A 293 -25.41 11.12 5.89
C THR A 293 -26.15 11.96 4.85
N LEU A 294 -25.89 11.75 3.57
CA LEU A 294 -26.56 12.49 2.50
C LEU A 294 -27.88 11.84 2.04
N HIS A 295 -28.24 10.69 2.62
CA HIS A 295 -29.45 9.92 2.28
C HIS A 295 -29.58 9.63 0.78
N PHE A 296 -28.44 9.51 0.10
CA PHE A 296 -28.39 9.17 -1.30
C PHE A 296 -28.75 7.69 -1.49
N ASN A 297 -29.38 7.36 -2.61
CA ASN A 297 -29.77 5.98 -2.89
C ASN A 297 -28.54 5.05 -2.86
N GLU A 298 -28.59 4.03 -2.00
CA GLU A 298 -27.47 3.10 -1.74
C GLU A 298 -26.97 2.44 -3.04
N THR A 299 -27.89 2.01 -3.90
CA THR A 299 -27.57 1.36 -5.18
C THR A 299 -26.83 2.33 -6.10
N HIS A 300 -27.33 3.55 -6.26
CA HIS A 300 -26.68 4.55 -7.12
C HIS A 300 -25.31 4.97 -6.58
N GLY A 301 -25.17 5.12 -5.26
CA GLY A 301 -23.88 5.45 -4.62
C GLY A 301 -22.83 4.35 -4.85
N LEU A 302 -23.19 3.09 -4.64
CA LEU A 302 -22.32 1.94 -4.88
C LEU A 302 -21.89 1.83 -6.36
N PHE A 303 -22.81 2.02 -7.31
CA PHE A 303 -22.49 2.01 -8.74
C PHE A 303 -21.52 3.14 -9.14
N MET A 304 -21.70 4.35 -8.60
CA MET A 304 -20.76 5.46 -8.88
C MET A 304 -19.36 5.15 -8.37
N VAL A 305 -19.25 4.64 -7.14
CA VAL A 305 -17.95 4.26 -6.55
C VAL A 305 -17.29 3.17 -7.39
N LEU A 306 -18.04 2.15 -7.83
CA LEU A 306 -17.55 1.12 -8.73
C LEU A 306 -16.98 1.70 -10.04
N ILE A 307 -17.70 2.62 -10.68
CA ILE A 307 -17.23 3.26 -11.91
C ILE A 307 -15.94 4.06 -11.63
N VAL A 308 -15.90 4.82 -10.54
CA VAL A 308 -14.70 5.58 -10.15
C VAL A 308 -13.51 4.65 -9.91
N MET A 309 -13.68 3.53 -9.21
CA MET A 309 -12.61 2.55 -8.99
C MET A 309 -12.10 1.93 -10.30
N VAL A 310 -13.00 1.59 -11.22
CA VAL A 310 -12.64 1.09 -12.55
C VAL A 310 -11.86 2.14 -13.34
N LEU A 311 -12.23 3.41 -13.26
CA LEU A 311 -11.49 4.51 -13.90
C LEU A 311 -10.14 4.78 -13.22
N MET A 312 -10.03 4.57 -11.91
CA MET A 312 -8.77 4.70 -11.18
C MET A 312 -7.73 3.65 -11.58
N MET A 313 -8.15 2.47 -12.05
CA MET A 313 -7.23 1.41 -12.47
C MET A 313 -6.25 1.87 -13.57
N PRO A 314 -6.69 2.36 -14.76
CA PRO A 314 -5.80 2.90 -15.77
C PRO A 314 -5.09 4.19 -15.31
N MET A 315 -5.73 5.02 -14.48
CA MET A 315 -5.10 6.24 -13.93
C MET A 315 -3.90 5.90 -13.04
N THR A 316 -4.03 4.87 -12.19
CA THR A 316 -2.97 4.37 -11.30
C THR A 316 -1.78 3.85 -12.09
N LEU A 317 -2.04 3.05 -13.14
CA LEU A 317 -0.99 2.58 -14.05
C LEU A 317 -0.30 3.75 -14.77
N TYR A 318 -1.09 4.72 -15.25
CA TYR A 318 -0.57 5.92 -15.90
C TYR A 318 0.26 6.78 -14.96
N ALA A 319 -0.16 6.98 -13.71
CA ALA A 319 0.60 7.71 -12.70
C ALA A 319 1.94 7.04 -12.40
N GLY A 320 1.97 5.71 -12.28
CA GLY A 320 3.21 4.94 -12.14
C GLY A 320 4.17 5.14 -13.32
N HIS A 321 3.65 5.07 -14.55
CA HIS A 321 4.43 5.34 -15.76
C HIS A 321 4.91 6.78 -15.86
N LEU A 322 4.06 7.76 -15.51
CA LEU A 322 4.40 9.17 -15.48
C LEU A 322 5.51 9.45 -14.47
N SER A 323 5.50 8.77 -13.33
CA SER A 323 6.54 8.90 -12.29
C SER A 323 7.92 8.42 -12.75
N ASP A 324 7.97 7.41 -13.62
CA ASP A 324 9.22 6.94 -14.23
C ASP A 324 9.74 7.90 -15.32
N ARG A 325 8.85 8.76 -15.87
CA ARG A 325 9.20 9.79 -16.87
C ARG A 325 9.63 11.12 -16.25
N VAL A 326 8.81 11.67 -15.37
CA VAL A 326 8.94 13.03 -14.83
C VAL A 326 9.65 13.04 -13.46
N GLY A 327 9.61 11.93 -12.74
CA GLY A 327 10.08 11.82 -11.36
C GLY A 327 8.95 11.44 -10.42
N ARG A 328 9.28 10.79 -9.31
CA ARG A 328 8.29 10.37 -8.30
C ARG A 328 7.86 11.53 -7.43
N LYS A 329 8.78 12.44 -7.10
CA LYS A 329 8.50 13.60 -6.26
C LYS A 329 7.50 14.57 -6.91
N PRO A 330 7.63 14.97 -8.21
CA PRO A 330 6.66 15.86 -8.85
C PRO A 330 5.25 15.28 -8.92
N VAL A 331 5.10 13.98 -9.22
CA VAL A 331 3.78 13.34 -9.31
C VAL A 331 3.09 13.29 -7.95
N MET A 332 3.83 12.89 -6.89
CA MET A 332 3.29 12.91 -5.53
C MET A 332 2.96 14.33 -5.05
N MET A 333 3.78 15.31 -5.41
CA MET A 333 3.52 16.71 -5.06
C MET A 333 2.25 17.25 -5.72
N ALA A 334 2.03 16.91 -6.99
CA ALA A 334 0.81 17.27 -7.71
C ALA A 334 -0.44 16.69 -7.02
N GLY A 335 -0.36 15.44 -6.55
CA GLY A 335 -1.39 14.80 -5.73
C GLY A 335 -1.67 15.57 -4.44
N CYS A 336 -0.63 15.92 -3.67
CA CYS A 336 -0.80 16.65 -2.42
C CYS A 336 -1.40 18.04 -2.66
N VAL A 337 -0.79 18.85 -3.53
CA VAL A 337 -1.30 20.20 -3.83
C VAL A 337 -2.72 20.13 -4.38
N GLY A 338 -3.01 19.15 -5.24
CA GLY A 338 -4.35 18.88 -5.73
C GLY A 338 -5.34 18.59 -4.61
N LEU A 339 -5.00 17.73 -3.64
CA LEU A 339 -5.86 17.51 -2.46
C LEU A 339 -6.04 18.76 -1.62
N LEU A 340 -4.98 19.57 -1.43
CA LEU A 340 -5.08 20.78 -0.61
C LEU A 340 -6.08 21.78 -1.21
N VAL A 341 -6.10 21.91 -2.53
CA VAL A 341 -6.94 22.90 -3.23
C VAL A 341 -8.31 22.34 -3.60
N LEU A 342 -8.38 21.09 -4.07
CA LEU A 342 -9.57 20.50 -4.67
C LEU A 342 -10.45 19.72 -3.69
N SER A 343 -10.00 19.44 -2.45
CA SER A 343 -10.85 18.72 -1.48
C SER A 343 -12.16 19.44 -1.18
N VAL A 344 -12.12 20.76 -0.98
CA VAL A 344 -13.34 21.55 -0.72
C VAL A 344 -14.27 21.57 -1.94
N PRO A 345 -13.80 21.95 -3.15
CA PRO A 345 -14.63 21.87 -4.37
C PRO A 345 -15.21 20.47 -4.63
N ALA A 346 -14.41 19.42 -4.46
CA ALA A 346 -14.86 18.04 -4.68
C ALA A 346 -15.98 17.66 -3.71
N LEU A 347 -15.84 18.00 -2.43
CA LEU A 347 -16.87 17.69 -1.43
C LEU A 347 -18.13 18.55 -1.62
N LEU A 348 -17.99 19.81 -2.05
CA LEU A 348 -19.14 20.65 -2.40
C LEU A 348 -19.93 20.04 -3.57
N LEU A 349 -19.25 19.54 -4.61
CA LEU A 349 -19.89 18.82 -5.71
C LEU A 349 -20.66 17.58 -5.20
N ILE A 350 -20.05 16.80 -4.32
CA ILE A 350 -20.69 15.62 -3.69
C ILE A 350 -21.93 16.00 -2.89
N ARG A 351 -21.89 17.13 -2.18
CA ARG A 351 -23.01 17.58 -1.35
C ARG A 351 -24.20 18.13 -2.14
N THR A 352 -24.04 18.47 -3.42
CA THR A 352 -25.17 18.93 -4.24
C THR A 352 -26.28 17.88 -4.41
N GLY A 353 -25.97 16.60 -4.19
CA GLY A 353 -26.93 15.50 -4.31
C GLY A 353 -27.34 15.15 -5.74
N GLY A 354 -26.78 15.82 -6.76
CA GLY A 354 -26.95 15.43 -8.15
C GLY A 354 -26.00 14.28 -8.52
N MET A 355 -26.47 13.31 -9.30
CA MET A 355 -25.66 12.16 -9.74
C MET A 355 -24.35 12.58 -10.44
N LEU A 356 -24.40 13.52 -11.38
CA LEU A 356 -23.22 13.95 -12.14
C LEU A 356 -22.21 14.76 -11.28
N PRO A 357 -22.64 15.74 -10.46
CA PRO A 357 -21.74 16.38 -9.49
C PRO A 357 -21.11 15.41 -8.49
N VAL A 358 -21.86 14.47 -7.92
CA VAL A 358 -21.34 13.47 -6.98
C VAL A 358 -20.26 12.64 -7.64
N PHE A 359 -20.55 12.11 -8.83
CA PHE A 359 -19.58 11.37 -9.63
C PHE A 359 -18.32 12.21 -9.92
N GLY A 360 -18.47 13.47 -10.32
CA GLY A 360 -17.36 14.38 -10.58
C GLY A 360 -16.49 14.62 -9.35
N GLY A 361 -17.08 14.86 -8.18
CA GLY A 361 -16.34 15.04 -6.93
C GLY A 361 -15.60 13.77 -6.50
N MET A 362 -16.24 12.60 -6.62
CA MET A 362 -15.59 11.31 -6.37
C MET A 362 -14.44 11.03 -7.34
N LEU A 363 -14.62 11.35 -8.62
CA LEU A 363 -13.58 11.18 -9.63
C LEU A 363 -12.38 12.08 -9.39
N ILE A 364 -12.59 13.31 -8.89
CA ILE A 364 -11.49 14.19 -8.47
C ILE A 364 -10.69 13.53 -7.35
N TYR A 365 -11.34 13.03 -6.30
CA TYR A 365 -10.64 12.29 -5.24
C TYR A 365 -9.93 11.04 -5.75
N GLY A 366 -10.58 10.24 -6.60
CA GLY A 366 -9.99 9.06 -7.20
C GLY A 366 -8.77 9.37 -8.08
N THR A 367 -8.81 10.46 -8.84
CA THR A 367 -7.69 10.90 -9.69
C THR A 367 -6.51 11.34 -8.83
N LEU A 368 -6.76 12.11 -7.77
CA LEU A 368 -5.72 12.54 -6.85
C LEU A 368 -5.12 11.36 -6.09
N LEU A 369 -5.95 10.42 -5.63
CA LEU A 369 -5.52 9.17 -5.03
C LEU A 369 -4.66 8.33 -5.99
N SER A 370 -5.01 8.30 -7.28
CA SER A 370 -4.26 7.58 -8.32
C SER A 370 -2.80 8.03 -8.44
N THR A 371 -2.49 9.28 -8.09
CA THR A 371 -1.11 9.79 -8.05
C THR A 371 -0.27 9.16 -6.94
N PHE A 372 -0.91 8.77 -5.82
CA PHE A 372 -0.23 8.10 -4.71
C PHE A 372 -0.18 6.60 -4.94
N THR A 373 -1.29 5.96 -5.29
CA THR A 373 -1.34 4.51 -5.57
C THR A 373 -0.36 4.13 -6.69
N GLY A 374 -0.25 4.96 -7.73
CA GLY A 374 0.67 4.69 -8.83
C GLY A 374 2.15 4.76 -8.44
N VAL A 375 2.51 5.47 -7.38
CA VAL A 375 3.90 5.85 -7.08
C VAL A 375 4.43 5.25 -5.79
N MET A 376 3.60 5.14 -4.74
CA MET A 376 3.99 4.70 -3.39
C MET A 376 4.68 3.33 -3.37
N PRO A 377 4.21 2.28 -4.08
CA PRO A 377 4.88 0.98 -4.09
C PRO A 377 6.33 1.03 -4.60
N SER A 378 6.65 2.03 -5.43
CA SER A 378 8.00 2.22 -5.99
C SER A 378 8.89 3.19 -5.19
N ALA A 379 8.26 4.08 -4.44
CA ALA A 379 8.92 5.16 -3.70
C ALA A 379 9.29 4.75 -2.27
N LEU A 380 8.40 4.04 -1.56
CA LEU A 380 8.60 3.66 -0.17
C LEU A 380 9.80 2.71 0.02
N PRO A 381 10.00 1.66 -0.80
CA PRO A 381 11.16 0.77 -0.65
C PRO A 381 12.49 1.50 -0.93
N ALA A 382 12.46 2.59 -1.71
CA ALA A 382 13.63 3.39 -2.04
C ALA A 382 14.09 4.33 -0.90
N LEU A 383 13.31 4.45 0.18
CA LEU A 383 13.69 5.19 1.39
C LEU A 383 14.76 4.45 2.22
N PHE A 384 14.73 3.12 2.15
CA PHE A 384 15.48 2.27 3.05
C PHE A 384 16.63 1.54 2.35
N PRO A 385 17.79 1.40 3.00
CA PRO A 385 18.88 0.60 2.47
C PRO A 385 18.51 -0.88 2.46
N THR A 386 19.04 -1.61 1.48
CA THR A 386 18.69 -3.03 1.20
C THR A 386 18.72 -3.91 2.44
N ARG A 387 19.64 -3.66 3.38
CA ARG A 387 19.83 -4.44 4.61
C ARG A 387 18.65 -4.47 5.57
N ILE A 388 17.80 -3.45 5.55
CA ILE A 388 16.68 -3.30 6.49
C ILE A 388 15.37 -2.96 5.78
N ARG A 389 15.38 -2.93 4.45
CA ARG A 389 14.30 -2.37 3.64
C ARG A 389 12.96 -3.02 3.96
N TYR A 390 12.92 -4.35 3.96
CA TYR A 390 11.71 -5.11 4.25
C TYR A 390 11.17 -4.79 5.66
N GLY A 391 11.97 -4.98 6.70
CA GLY A 391 11.52 -4.78 8.09
C GLY A 391 11.18 -3.34 8.43
N ALA A 392 12.01 -2.37 7.99
CA ALA A 392 11.76 -0.96 8.24
C ALA A 392 10.53 -0.44 7.48
N LEU A 393 10.33 -0.88 6.23
CA LEU A 393 9.13 -0.57 5.46
C LEU A 393 7.89 -1.18 6.10
N ALA A 394 7.93 -2.46 6.48
CA ALA A 394 6.79 -3.12 7.12
C ALA A 394 6.40 -2.38 8.41
N ILE A 395 7.35 -2.01 9.27
CA ILE A 395 7.03 -1.27 10.50
C ILE A 395 6.52 0.13 10.19
N GLY A 396 7.25 0.92 9.40
CA GLY A 396 6.86 2.31 9.09
C GLY A 396 5.50 2.39 8.38
N PHE A 397 5.24 1.46 7.46
CA PHE A 397 3.95 1.33 6.78
C PHE A 397 2.85 0.98 7.77
N ASN A 398 2.98 -0.12 8.52
CA ASN A 398 1.89 -0.57 9.39
C ASN A 398 1.65 0.37 10.57
N VAL A 399 2.67 1.00 11.15
CA VAL A 399 2.48 2.02 12.18
C VAL A 399 1.64 3.18 11.63
N SER A 400 1.96 3.66 10.43
CA SER A 400 1.19 4.73 9.79
C SER A 400 -0.23 4.31 9.44
N VAL A 401 -0.42 3.10 8.87
CA VAL A 401 -1.76 2.57 8.57
C VAL A 401 -2.59 2.37 9.84
N SER A 402 -1.96 1.93 10.94
CA SER A 402 -2.64 1.75 12.23
C SER A 402 -3.09 3.08 12.83
N LEU A 403 -2.22 4.10 12.76
CA LEU A 403 -2.47 5.40 13.36
C LEU A 403 -3.44 6.25 12.54
N PHE A 404 -3.36 6.18 11.21
CA PHE A 404 -4.06 7.08 10.31
C PHE A 404 -4.99 6.36 9.34
N GLY A 405 -4.65 5.17 8.86
CA GLY A 405 -5.48 4.44 7.89
C GLY A 405 -6.80 3.97 8.48
N GLY A 406 -6.73 2.97 9.38
CA GLY A 406 -7.92 2.37 9.99
C GLY A 406 -8.75 3.34 10.83
N THR A 407 -8.14 4.40 11.34
CA THR A 407 -8.79 5.42 12.18
C THR A 407 -9.44 6.55 11.38
N THR A 408 -9.08 6.78 10.11
CA THR A 408 -9.61 7.90 9.29
C THR A 408 -11.14 7.88 9.21
N PRO A 409 -11.81 6.77 8.84
CA PRO A 409 -13.28 6.75 8.79
C PRO A 409 -13.92 7.00 10.15
N LEU A 410 -13.35 6.44 11.22
CA LEU A 410 -13.84 6.58 12.59
C LEU A 410 -13.74 8.02 13.09
N VAL A 411 -12.56 8.64 12.97
CA VAL A 411 -12.30 10.02 13.41
C VAL A 411 -13.13 10.99 12.57
N THR A 412 -13.25 10.76 11.27
CA THR A 412 -14.03 11.62 10.38
C THR A 412 -15.52 11.54 10.72
N ALA A 413 -16.07 10.34 10.89
CA ALA A 413 -17.45 10.13 11.31
C ALA A 413 -17.73 10.82 12.66
N TRP A 414 -16.82 10.65 13.63
CA TRP A 414 -16.93 11.29 14.95
C TRP A 414 -16.86 12.81 14.87
N LEU A 415 -15.97 13.38 14.04
CA LEU A 415 -15.90 14.82 13.82
C LEU A 415 -17.20 15.36 13.23
N VAL A 416 -17.77 14.71 12.21
CA VAL A 416 -19.05 15.11 11.61
C VAL A 416 -20.17 15.05 12.65
N ASP A 417 -20.28 13.96 13.41
CA ASP A 417 -21.30 13.78 14.46
C ASP A 417 -21.20 14.85 15.56
N ARG A 418 -19.98 15.18 16.01
CA ARG A 418 -19.76 16.17 17.08
C ARG A 418 -19.89 17.62 16.65
N THR A 419 -19.47 17.95 15.43
CA THR A 419 -19.46 19.34 14.94
C THR A 419 -20.74 19.71 14.21
N GLY A 420 -21.46 18.72 13.67
CA GLY A 420 -22.54 18.93 12.71
C GLY A 420 -22.06 19.42 11.35
N ASP A 421 -20.76 19.57 11.13
CA ASP A 421 -20.21 20.09 9.88
C ASP A 421 -19.91 18.97 8.88
N LEU A 422 -20.70 18.96 7.82
CA LEU A 422 -20.59 18.04 6.68
C LEU A 422 -19.32 18.25 5.83
N MET A 423 -18.55 19.32 6.06
CA MET A 423 -17.30 19.59 5.35
C MET A 423 -16.05 19.01 6.04
N MET A 424 -16.19 18.44 7.25
CA MET A 424 -15.07 17.83 7.98
C MET A 424 -14.23 16.84 7.16
N PRO A 425 -14.80 16.00 6.26
CA PRO A 425 -13.98 15.13 5.41
C PRO A 425 -12.99 15.89 4.52
N ALA A 426 -13.37 17.05 3.97
CA ALA A 426 -12.49 17.86 3.13
C ALA A 426 -11.38 18.52 3.96
N TYR A 427 -11.72 19.05 5.14
CA TYR A 427 -10.73 19.66 6.03
C TYR A 427 -9.72 18.64 6.55
N TYR A 428 -10.17 17.43 6.84
CA TYR A 428 -9.30 16.32 7.23
C TYR A 428 -8.29 15.98 6.12
N LEU A 429 -8.76 15.89 4.87
CA LEU A 429 -7.89 15.68 3.70
C LEU A 429 -6.92 16.83 3.46
N MET A 430 -7.34 18.09 3.65
CA MET A 430 -6.45 19.25 3.55
C MET A 430 -5.33 19.20 4.60
N GLY A 431 -5.66 18.86 5.85
CA GLY A 431 -4.67 18.70 6.92
C GLY A 431 -3.68 17.57 6.62
N ALA A 432 -4.16 16.42 6.19
CA ALA A 432 -3.31 15.30 5.75
C ALA A 432 -2.42 15.70 4.56
N SER A 433 -2.97 16.45 3.61
CA SER A 433 -2.24 16.94 2.45
C SER A 433 -1.08 17.85 2.84
N PHE A 434 -1.28 18.76 3.79
CA PHE A 434 -0.21 19.62 4.28
C PHE A 434 0.98 18.81 4.82
N ILE A 435 0.70 17.78 5.64
CA ILE A 435 1.72 16.85 6.14
C ILE A 435 2.38 16.08 4.98
N GLY A 436 1.59 15.67 3.99
CA GLY A 436 2.05 15.06 2.76
C GLY A 436 3.02 15.93 1.98
N ILE A 437 2.72 17.22 1.79
CA ILE A 437 3.60 18.21 1.11
C ILE A 437 4.95 18.28 1.82
N VAL A 438 4.96 18.44 3.14
CA VAL A 438 6.19 18.49 3.95
C VAL A 438 7.01 17.21 3.78
N SER A 439 6.34 16.06 3.80
CA SER A 439 6.97 14.74 3.64
C SER A 439 7.57 14.55 2.24
N VAL A 440 6.86 14.96 1.19
CA VAL A 440 7.33 14.90 -0.20
C VAL A 440 8.47 15.91 -0.45
N LEU A 441 8.45 17.08 0.18
CA LEU A 441 9.56 18.05 0.09
C LEU A 441 10.86 17.48 0.66
N ALA A 442 10.79 16.73 1.76
CA ALA A 442 11.93 16.06 2.36
C ALA A 442 12.43 14.84 1.55
N LEU A 443 11.60 14.31 0.64
CA LEU A 443 11.93 13.18 -0.22
C LEU A 443 12.99 13.57 -1.26
N ARG A 444 14.00 12.71 -1.43
CA ARG A 444 14.95 12.79 -2.54
C ARG A 444 14.39 12.05 -3.75
N GLU A 445 14.57 12.62 -4.94
CA GLU A 445 14.13 11.97 -6.17
C GLU A 445 14.86 10.62 -6.36
N THR A 446 14.08 9.56 -6.57
CA THR A 446 14.56 8.19 -6.70
C THR A 446 14.32 7.61 -8.10
N ALA A 447 13.59 8.32 -8.97
CA ALA A 447 13.34 7.90 -10.35
C ALA A 447 14.65 7.62 -11.10
N ARG A 448 14.70 6.46 -11.78
CA ARG A 448 15.86 6.00 -12.58
C ARG A 448 17.16 5.89 -11.80
N ARG A 449 17.09 5.77 -10.47
CA ARG A 449 18.25 5.57 -9.61
C ARG A 449 18.20 4.18 -8.98
N PRO A 450 19.36 3.52 -8.84
CA PRO A 450 19.49 2.30 -8.08
C PRO A 450 18.94 2.48 -6.67
N LEU A 451 18.35 1.42 -6.12
CA LEU A 451 17.94 1.41 -4.73
C LEU A 451 19.16 1.60 -3.80
N PRO A 452 19.01 2.27 -2.65
CA PRO A 452 20.13 2.46 -1.73
C PRO A 452 20.73 1.12 -1.28
N GLY A 453 22.01 0.91 -1.58
CA GLY A 453 22.71 -0.33 -1.26
C GLY A 453 22.51 -1.48 -2.26
N SER A 454 21.89 -1.24 -3.42
CA SER A 454 21.79 -2.19 -4.53
C SER A 454 22.61 -1.73 -5.75
N ALA A 455 23.04 -2.72 -6.55
CA ALA A 455 23.61 -2.50 -7.88
C ALA A 455 22.56 -1.92 -8.86
N PRO A 456 22.98 -1.25 -9.96
CA PRO A 456 22.07 -0.86 -11.04
C PRO A 456 21.36 -2.09 -11.64
N CYS A 457 20.06 -1.93 -11.92
CA CYS A 457 19.21 -3.02 -12.40
C CYS A 457 18.58 -2.68 -13.77
N VAL A 458 18.85 -3.52 -14.78
CA VAL A 458 18.51 -3.27 -16.20
C VAL A 458 17.81 -4.46 -16.85
N ALA A 459 17.09 -4.21 -17.96
CA ALA A 459 16.30 -5.24 -18.64
C ALA A 459 17.10 -6.08 -19.66
N SER A 460 18.30 -5.62 -20.06
CA SER A 460 19.07 -6.27 -21.11
C SER A 460 20.57 -6.01 -21.00
N ARG A 461 21.38 -6.90 -21.58
CA ARG A 461 22.83 -6.70 -21.71
C ARG A 461 23.20 -5.44 -22.51
N ALA A 462 22.40 -5.08 -23.51
CA ALA A 462 22.60 -3.86 -24.29
C ALA A 462 22.42 -2.60 -23.41
N GLU A 463 21.41 -2.60 -22.53
CA GLU A 463 21.18 -1.52 -21.58
C GLU A 463 22.28 -1.47 -20.49
N ALA A 464 22.78 -2.62 -20.05
CA ALA A 464 23.95 -2.70 -19.16
C ALA A 464 25.19 -2.05 -19.79
N GLN A 465 25.46 -2.35 -21.07
CA GLN A 465 26.57 -1.77 -21.82
C GLN A 465 26.42 -0.26 -22.03
N ASP A 466 25.20 0.24 -22.32
CA ASP A 466 24.91 1.67 -22.41
C ASP A 466 25.17 2.37 -21.06
N LEU A 467 24.77 1.73 -19.95
CA LEU A 467 24.97 2.26 -18.60
C LEU A 467 26.47 2.34 -18.22
N ILE A 468 27.25 1.33 -18.59
CA ILE A 468 28.71 1.33 -18.42
C ILE A 468 29.35 2.43 -19.27
N ARG A 469 28.95 2.58 -20.55
CA ARG A 469 29.45 3.64 -21.43
C ARG A 469 29.19 5.03 -20.85
N ARG A 470 27.96 5.31 -20.43
CA ARG A 470 27.59 6.58 -19.78
C ARG A 470 28.35 6.83 -18.49
N GLY A 471 28.50 5.81 -17.64
CA GLY A 471 29.28 5.93 -16.40
C GLY A 471 30.78 6.19 -16.65
N THR A 472 31.31 5.63 -17.74
CA THR A 472 32.70 5.85 -18.18
C THR A 472 32.89 7.27 -18.74
N ASP A 473 31.92 7.77 -19.50
CA ASP A 473 31.95 9.13 -20.06
C ASP A 473 31.76 10.20 -18.97
N GLU A 474 30.86 10.01 -18.00
CA GLU A 474 30.74 10.89 -16.83
C GLU A 474 32.04 10.91 -16.00
N GLY A 475 32.70 9.76 -15.84
CA GLY A 475 34.02 9.65 -15.21
C GLY A 475 35.09 10.46 -15.96
N ARG A 476 35.17 10.28 -17.29
CA ARG A 476 36.10 11.01 -18.17
C ARG A 476 35.86 12.53 -18.18
N VAL A 477 34.60 12.98 -18.17
CA VAL A 477 34.25 14.41 -18.12
C VAL A 477 34.62 15.03 -16.77
N ARG A 478 34.52 14.27 -15.67
CA ARG A 478 34.95 14.74 -14.34
C ARG A 478 36.46 14.81 -14.20
N ASP A 479 37.19 13.84 -14.74
CA ASP A 479 38.67 13.85 -14.76
C ASP A 479 39.21 15.01 -15.60
N ARG A 480 38.57 15.34 -16.74
CA ARG A 480 38.93 16.53 -17.55
C ARG A 480 38.71 17.87 -16.84
N LYS A 481 37.75 17.94 -15.90
CA LYS A 481 37.53 19.15 -15.07
C LYS A 481 38.51 19.25 -13.88
N PHE A 482 39.32 18.22 -13.63
CA PHE A 482 40.29 18.15 -12.54
C PHE A 482 41.74 17.92 -13.01
N THR A 483 42.04 17.98 -14.30
CA THR A 483 43.41 18.17 -14.78
C THR A 483 43.80 19.63 -14.54
N PRO A 484 44.78 19.94 -13.66
CA PRO A 484 45.33 21.28 -13.56
C PRO A 484 45.88 21.67 -14.94
N VAL A 485 45.54 22.87 -15.39
CA VAL A 485 46.17 23.46 -16.58
C VAL A 485 47.60 23.79 -16.20
N GLY A 486 48.51 22.83 -16.37
CA GLY A 486 49.90 22.99 -15.96
C GLY A 486 50.68 21.70 -15.96
N GLU A 487 50.59 20.92 -17.03
CA GLU A 487 51.58 19.88 -17.38
C GLU A 487 51.29 19.40 -18.81
N ARG A 488 51.56 20.27 -19.77
CA ARG A 488 51.98 19.86 -21.12
C ARG A 488 53.25 20.65 -21.37
N ALA A 489 54.37 19.94 -21.24
CA ALA A 489 55.68 20.38 -21.71
C ALA A 489 55.66 20.61 -23.23
#